data_AF-A0A1G6RY06-F1
#
_entry.id   AF-A0A1G6RY06-F1
#
_cell.length_a   1.000
_cell.length_b   1.000
_cell.length_c   1.000
_cell.angle_alpha   90.00
_cell.angle_beta   90.00
_cell.angle_gamma   90.00
#
_symmetry.space_group_name_H-M   'P 1'
#
loop_
_entity.id
_entity.type
_entity.pdbx_description
1 polymer ?
#
loop_
_entity_poly.entity_id
_entity_poly.type
_entity_poly.pdbx_seq_one_letter_code
_entity_poly.pdbx_strand_id
1 'polypeptide(L)'
;MGEMALDRAARLEAAVERDGPTCIWCGRALSGQVTPTTEHVVPRVKGGPSWLENEVAACRRCNAERGHTAPVEWLEECLRRGWPADEERLGRTLTQLAEAIAVRGGQRRARPYLESQLRRLRRRGGVAA
;
A
#
# COMPACT_ATOMS: atom_id res chain seq x y z
N MET A 1 -26.67 -15.69 -2.38
CA MET A 1 -25.86 -15.72 -1.14
C MET A 1 -24.90 -14.56 -1.24
N GLY A 2 -25.15 -13.48 -0.49
CA GLY A 2 -24.37 -12.25 -0.60
C GLY A 2 -22.94 -12.49 -0.12
N GLU A 3 -21.98 -12.25 -0.99
CA GLU A 3 -20.55 -12.17 -0.67
C GLU A 3 -20.41 -11.16 0.48
N MET A 4 -20.21 -11.64 1.71
CA MET A 4 -20.01 -10.74 2.85
C MET A 4 -18.68 -10.03 2.62
N ALA A 5 -18.76 -8.75 2.25
CA ALA A 5 -17.58 -7.92 2.12
C ALA A 5 -16.78 -8.01 3.42
N LEU A 6 -15.54 -8.49 3.33
CA LEU A 6 -14.63 -8.62 4.46
C LEU A 6 -14.61 -7.30 5.24
N ASP A 7 -14.76 -7.36 6.56
CA ASP A 7 -14.60 -6.16 7.39
C ASP A 7 -13.14 -5.67 7.40
N ARG A 8 -12.88 -4.51 8.02
CA ARG A 8 -11.53 -3.92 8.04
C ARG A 8 -10.51 -4.81 8.76
N ALA A 9 -10.92 -5.54 9.80
CA ALA A 9 -10.02 -6.40 10.56
C ALA A 9 -9.65 -7.63 9.74
N ALA A 10 -10.64 -8.29 9.13
CA ALA A 10 -10.44 -9.44 8.24
C ALA A 10 -9.55 -9.09 7.03
N ARG A 11 -9.67 -7.89 6.44
CA ARG A 11 -8.76 -7.46 5.37
C ARG A 11 -7.35 -7.18 5.84
N LEU A 12 -7.17 -6.68 7.07
CA LEU A 12 -5.84 -6.52 7.65
C LEU A 12 -5.17 -7.87 7.89
N GLU A 13 -5.91 -8.84 8.43
CA GLU A 13 -5.43 -10.22 8.60
C GLU A 13 -5.04 -10.83 7.26
N ALA A 14 -5.90 -10.71 6.25
CA ALA A 14 -5.59 -11.19 4.89
C ALA A 14 -4.36 -10.50 4.27
N ALA A 15 -4.16 -9.20 4.51
CA ALA A 15 -2.98 -8.49 4.04
C ALA A 15 -1.70 -8.95 4.77
N VAL A 16 -1.79 -9.22 6.08
CA VAL A 16 -0.68 -9.77 6.87
C VAL A 16 -0.34 -11.20 6.44
N GLU A 17 -1.33 -12.03 6.16
CA GLU A 17 -1.10 -13.40 5.65
C GLU A 17 -0.44 -13.37 4.26
N ARG A 18 -0.92 -12.49 3.38
CA ARG A 18 -0.42 -12.34 2.01
C ARG A 18 1.02 -11.82 1.95
N ASP A 19 1.33 -10.80 2.76
CA ASP A 19 2.59 -10.05 2.64
C ASP A 19 3.58 -10.33 3.78
N GLY A 20 3.17 -11.08 4.79
CA GLY A 20 3.90 -11.34 6.03
C GLY A 20 3.69 -10.26 7.11
N PRO A 21 4.00 -10.59 8.38
CA PRO A 21 3.73 -9.74 9.55
C PRO A 21 4.80 -8.67 9.75
N THR A 22 5.12 -7.89 8.71
CA THR A 22 6.09 -6.79 8.77
C THR A 22 5.49 -5.50 8.26
N CYS A 23 5.92 -4.38 8.84
CA CYS A 23 5.53 -3.06 8.35
C CYS A 23 6.17 -2.81 6.98
N ILE A 24 5.34 -2.53 5.96
CA ILE A 24 5.82 -2.20 4.61
C ILE A 24 6.83 -1.04 4.57
N TRP A 25 6.77 -0.10 5.52
CA TRP A 25 7.60 1.12 5.51
C TRP A 25 8.89 0.99 6.32
N CYS A 26 8.83 0.50 7.56
CA CYS A 26 10.00 0.43 8.44
C CYS A 26 10.57 -0.98 8.63
N GLY A 27 9.96 -1.99 8.04
CA GLY A 27 10.38 -3.40 8.13
C GLY A 27 10.20 -4.06 9.50
N ARG A 28 9.77 -3.33 10.54
CA ARG A 28 9.54 -3.90 11.87
C ARG A 28 8.48 -5.00 11.83
N ALA A 29 8.72 -6.08 12.57
CA ALA A 29 7.71 -7.10 12.82
C ALA A 29 6.48 -6.49 13.52
N LEU A 30 5.29 -6.82 13.02
CA LEU A 30 3.99 -6.38 13.53
C LEU A 30 3.54 -7.33 14.64
N SER A 31 4.28 -7.35 15.74
CA SER A 31 4.02 -8.20 16.89
C SER A 31 4.21 -7.43 18.20
N GLY A 32 3.65 -7.97 19.29
CA GLY A 32 3.75 -7.38 20.63
C GLY A 32 3.27 -5.93 20.65
N GLN A 33 4.18 -4.99 20.95
CA GLN A 33 3.89 -3.57 21.07
C GLN A 33 3.74 -2.85 19.71
N VAL A 34 4.14 -3.48 18.59
CA VAL A 34 4.04 -2.90 17.26
C VAL A 34 2.69 -3.25 16.65
N THR A 35 1.67 -2.46 16.96
CA THR A 35 0.31 -2.74 16.47
C THR A 35 0.21 -2.60 14.94
N PRO A 36 -0.27 -3.62 14.23
CA PRO A 36 -0.59 -3.53 12.80
C PRO A 36 -1.78 -2.61 12.56
N THR A 37 -1.76 -1.92 11.43
CA THR A 37 -2.86 -1.08 10.95
C THR A 37 -3.02 -1.26 9.45
N THR A 38 -4.24 -1.12 8.95
CA THR A 38 -4.52 -1.09 7.52
C THR A 38 -4.12 0.25 6.93
N GLU A 39 -3.18 0.22 5.98
CA GLU A 39 -2.72 1.35 5.19
C GLU A 39 -3.32 1.27 3.78
N HIS A 40 -3.83 2.40 3.28
CA HIS A 40 -4.36 2.50 1.92
C HIS A 40 -3.30 3.07 1.00
N VAL A 41 -2.62 2.23 0.20
CA VAL A 41 -1.48 2.65 -0.61
C VAL A 41 -1.83 3.87 -1.49
N VAL A 42 -2.96 3.80 -2.20
CA VAL A 42 -3.62 4.97 -2.79
C VAL A 42 -4.56 5.57 -1.75
N PRO A 43 -4.33 6.81 -1.28
CA PRO A 43 -5.18 7.43 -0.26
C PRO A 43 -6.62 7.59 -0.74
N ARG A 44 -7.58 7.41 0.17
CA ARG A 44 -9.03 7.60 -0.12
C ARG A 44 -9.34 9.00 -0.65
N VAL A 45 -8.63 10.03 -0.18
CA VAL A 45 -8.75 11.42 -0.67
C VAL A 45 -8.33 11.59 -2.14
N LYS A 46 -7.55 10.65 -2.68
CA LYS A 46 -7.17 10.56 -4.10
C LYS A 46 -8.06 9.58 -4.88
N GLY A 47 -9.14 9.09 -4.27
CA GLY A 47 -10.09 8.15 -4.88
C GLY A 47 -9.73 6.68 -4.68
N GLY A 48 -8.72 6.34 -3.88
CA GLY A 48 -8.35 4.95 -3.62
C GLY A 48 -9.47 4.15 -2.95
N PRO A 49 -9.81 2.95 -3.45
CA PRO A 49 -10.88 2.14 -2.87
C PRO A 49 -10.41 1.42 -1.59
N SER A 50 -11.35 1.08 -0.72
CA SER A 50 -11.10 0.19 0.44
C SER A 50 -11.17 -1.28 0.01
N TRP A 51 -10.29 -1.66 -0.91
CA TRP A 51 -10.17 -3.01 -1.42
C TRP A 51 -8.90 -3.67 -0.88
N LEU A 52 -8.89 -5.00 -0.77
CA LEU A 52 -7.73 -5.74 -0.30
C LEU A 52 -6.48 -5.48 -1.18
N GLU A 53 -6.67 -5.21 -2.47
CA GLU A 53 -5.61 -4.88 -3.43
C GLU A 53 -5.02 -3.47 -3.22
N ASN A 54 -5.69 -2.59 -2.46
CA ASN A 54 -5.18 -1.26 -2.08
C ASN A 54 -4.71 -1.21 -0.61
N GLU A 55 -4.83 -2.32 0.12
CA GLU A 55 -4.60 -2.37 1.56
C GLU A 55 -3.37 -3.23 1.89
N VAL A 56 -2.48 -2.67 2.72
CA VAL A 56 -1.26 -3.32 3.21
C VAL A 56 -1.12 -3.13 4.72
N ALA A 57 -0.28 -3.95 5.35
CA ALA A 57 0.01 -3.84 6.76
C ALA A 57 1.12 -2.80 7.03
N ALA A 58 0.83 -1.82 7.87
CA ALA A 58 1.80 -0.86 8.38
C ALA A 58 1.68 -0.70 9.89
N CYS A 59 2.77 -0.39 10.59
CA CYS A 59 2.67 -0.05 12.00
C CYS A 59 1.97 1.30 12.19
N ARG A 60 1.32 1.50 13.34
CA ARG A 60 0.59 2.75 13.66
C ARG A 60 1.43 4.01 13.43
N ARG A 61 2.72 3.98 13.80
CA ARG A 61 3.64 5.11 13.65
C ARG A 61 3.82 5.50 12.18
N CYS A 62 4.23 4.56 11.33
CA CYS A 62 4.51 4.86 9.92
C CYS A 62 3.24 5.24 9.16
N ASN A 63 2.10 4.60 9.46
CA ASN A 63 0.81 4.93 8.86
C ASN A 63 0.38 6.38 9.22
N ALA A 64 0.54 6.77 10.49
CA ALA A 64 0.24 8.13 10.94
C ALA A 64 1.19 9.17 10.32
N GLU A 65 2.49 8.90 10.28
CA GLU A 65 3.49 9.81 9.71
C GLU A 65 3.32 10.00 8.20
N ARG A 66 2.92 8.97 7.45
CA ARG A 66 2.70 9.09 6.00
C ARG A 66 1.55 10.05 5.67
N GLY A 67 0.44 9.96 6.41
CA GLY A 67 -0.76 10.75 6.18
C GLY A 67 -1.33 10.58 4.76
N HIS A 68 -1.27 11.64 3.95
CA HIS A 68 -1.76 11.62 2.55
C HIS A 68 -0.64 11.72 1.51
N THR A 69 0.61 11.55 1.96
CA THR A 69 1.80 11.58 1.11
C THR A 69 1.72 10.48 0.06
N ALA A 70 2.17 10.79 -1.16
CA ALA A 70 2.15 9.81 -2.24
C ALA A 70 3.00 8.58 -1.88
N PRO A 71 2.57 7.35 -2.21
CA PRO A 71 3.23 6.15 -1.72
C PRO A 71 4.69 6.04 -2.18
N VAL A 72 5.00 6.47 -3.42
CA VAL A 72 6.38 6.43 -3.93
C VAL A 72 7.25 7.53 -3.29
N GLU A 73 6.66 8.69 -3.00
CA GLU A 73 7.36 9.76 -2.26
C GLU A 73 7.67 9.35 -0.83
N TRP A 74 6.73 8.68 -0.18
CA TRP A 74 6.93 8.16 1.17
C TRP A 74 7.93 7.01 1.20
N LEU A 75 7.95 6.16 0.18
CA LEU A 75 9.01 5.16 -0.01
C LEU A 75 10.38 5.84 -0.06
N GLU A 76 10.54 6.86 -0.91
CA GLU A 76 11.79 7.63 -1.02
C GLU A 76 12.20 8.22 0.35
N GLU A 77 11.24 8.78 1.10
CA GLU A 77 11.49 9.27 2.46
C GLU A 77 11.94 8.18 3.43
N CYS A 78 11.28 7.02 3.43
CA CYS A 78 11.66 5.89 4.27
C CYS A 78 13.10 5.46 4.00
N LEU A 79 13.47 5.38 2.72
CA LEU A 79 14.82 5.01 2.31
C LEU A 79 15.85 6.07 2.68
N ARG A 80 15.53 7.36 2.54
CA ARG A 80 16.39 8.45 3.04
C ARG A 80 16.63 8.37 4.55
N ARG A 81 15.66 7.87 5.31
CA ARG A 81 15.79 7.60 6.76
C ARG A 81 16.56 6.32 7.08
N GLY A 82 16.98 5.55 6.09
CA GLY A 82 17.63 4.25 6.26
C GLY A 82 16.67 3.13 6.66
N TRP A 83 15.37 3.30 6.46
CA TRP A 83 14.39 2.25 6.71
C TRP A 83 14.36 1.26 5.55
N PRO A 84 14.29 -0.06 5.82
CA PRO A 84 14.20 -1.08 4.78
C PRO A 84 12.75 -1.19 4.28
N ALA A 85 12.25 -0.13 3.64
CA ALA A 85 10.92 -0.12 3.06
C ALA A 85 10.82 -1.16 1.95
N ASP A 86 9.72 -1.92 1.96
CA ASP A 86 9.48 -3.03 1.04
C ASP A 86 8.91 -2.48 -0.30
N GLU A 87 9.84 -2.03 -1.14
CA GLU A 87 9.55 -1.49 -2.46
C GLU A 87 8.88 -2.52 -3.38
N GLU A 88 9.30 -3.78 -3.30
CA GLU A 88 8.74 -4.86 -4.12
C GLU A 88 7.26 -5.06 -3.79
N ARG A 89 6.92 -5.14 -2.49
CA ARG A 89 5.54 -5.20 -2.03
C ARG A 89 4.75 -4.00 -2.51
N LEU A 90 5.28 -2.79 -2.40
CA LEU A 90 4.60 -1.59 -2.91
C LEU A 90 4.32 -1.69 -4.42
N GLY A 91 5.30 -2.14 -5.22
CA GLY A 91 5.15 -2.34 -6.66
C GLY A 91 4.08 -3.38 -7.01
N ARG A 92 4.06 -4.52 -6.31
CA ARG A 92 3.03 -5.56 -6.47
C ARG A 92 1.64 -5.02 -6.11
N THR A 93 1.49 -4.32 -4.99
CA THR A 93 0.20 -3.74 -4.57
C THR A 93 -0.33 -2.73 -5.59
N LEU A 94 0.50 -1.79 -6.06
CA LEU A 94 0.07 -0.82 -7.07
C LEU A 94 -0.34 -1.49 -8.39
N THR A 95 0.36 -2.57 -8.78
CA THR A 95 0.04 -3.32 -10.01
C THR A 95 -1.27 -4.09 -9.88
N GLN A 96 -1.44 -4.85 -8.78
CA GLN A 96 -2.67 -5.58 -8.48
C GLN A 96 -3.88 -4.66 -8.38
N LEU A 97 -3.73 -3.48 -7.78
CA LEU A 97 -4.80 -2.49 -7.74
C LEU A 97 -5.17 -1.99 -9.14
N ALA A 98 -4.19 -1.81 -10.03
CA ALA A 98 -4.45 -1.34 -11.38
C ALA A 98 -5.24 -2.38 -12.18
N GLU A 99 -4.86 -3.65 -12.04
CA GLU A 99 -5.57 -4.79 -12.64
C GLU A 99 -6.99 -4.91 -12.08
N ALA A 100 -7.16 -4.82 -10.75
CA ALA A 100 -8.47 -4.86 -10.12
C ALA A 100 -9.38 -3.70 -10.59
N ILE A 101 -8.83 -2.50 -10.77
CA ILE A 101 -9.58 -1.35 -11.32
C ILE A 101 -9.93 -1.58 -12.79
N ALA A 102 -9.04 -2.19 -13.59
CA ALA A 102 -9.31 -2.50 -14.98
C ALA A 102 -10.44 -3.53 -15.14
N VAL A 103 -10.51 -4.53 -14.24
CA VAL A 103 -11.53 -5.58 -14.23
C VAL A 103 -12.86 -5.08 -13.66
N ARG A 104 -12.84 -4.48 -12.46
CA ARG A 104 -14.06 -4.07 -11.73
C ARG A 104 -14.64 -2.74 -12.22
N GLY A 105 -13.82 -1.87 -12.79
CA GLY A 105 -14.22 -0.53 -13.20
C GLY A 105 -14.53 0.41 -12.02
N GLY A 106 -15.24 1.51 -12.29
CA GLY A 106 -15.77 2.43 -11.28
C GLY A 106 -14.77 3.43 -10.65
N GLN A 107 -13.48 3.12 -10.61
CA GLN A 107 -12.45 3.95 -9.93
C GLN A 107 -11.79 4.99 -10.85
N ARG A 108 -12.60 5.78 -11.59
CA ARG A 108 -12.09 6.76 -12.58
C ARG A 108 -11.14 7.81 -11.97
N ARG A 109 -11.32 8.17 -10.71
CA ARG A 109 -10.47 9.15 -10.00
C ARG A 109 -9.12 8.56 -9.57
N ALA A 110 -9.08 7.29 -9.18
CA ALA A 110 -7.86 6.63 -8.72
C ALA A 110 -6.90 6.30 -9.87
N ARG A 111 -7.44 5.96 -11.05
CA ARG A 111 -6.65 5.43 -12.17
C ARG A 111 -5.50 6.34 -12.62
N PRO A 112 -5.69 7.64 -12.92
CA PRO A 112 -4.58 8.51 -13.34
C PRO A 112 -3.51 8.66 -12.26
N TYR A 113 -3.95 8.73 -10.99
CA TYR A 113 -3.05 8.79 -9.85
C TYR A 113 -2.21 7.51 -9.75
N LEU A 114 -2.83 6.34 -9.80
CA LEU A 114 -2.18 5.05 -9.74
C LEU A 114 -1.15 4.86 -10.86
N GLU A 115 -1.53 5.17 -12.11
CA GLU A 115 -0.63 5.12 -13.26
C GLU A 115 0.58 6.05 -13.08
N SER A 116 0.37 7.25 -12.49
CA SER A 116 1.48 8.17 -12.18
C SER A 116 2.45 7.58 -11.15
N GLN A 117 1.95 6.89 -10.12
CA GLN A 117 2.77 6.26 -9.09
C GLN A 117 3.56 5.07 -9.67
N LEU A 118 2.92 4.22 -10.47
CA LEU A 118 3.61 3.13 -11.18
C LEU A 118 4.73 3.65 -12.09
N ARG A 119 4.49 4.74 -12.83
CA ARG A 119 5.54 5.36 -13.66
C ARG A 119 6.69 5.93 -12.84
N ARG A 120 6.41 6.54 -11.68
CA ARG A 120 7.45 7.07 -10.79
C ARG A 120 8.29 5.93 -10.21
N LEU A 121 7.64 4.87 -9.74
CA LEU A 121 8.30 3.69 -9.17
C LEU A 121 9.21 3.01 -10.20
N ARG A 122 8.72 2.79 -11.43
CA ARG A 122 9.52 2.22 -12.53
C ARG A 122 10.74 3.06 -12.87
N ARG A 123 10.58 4.39 -12.93
CA ARG A 123 11.70 5.31 -13.18
C ARG A 123 12.75 5.24 -12.07
N ARG A 124 12.31 5.13 -10.81
CA ARG A 124 13.22 4.97 -9.68
C ARG A 124 14.05 3.67 -9.79
N GLY A 125 13.40 2.54 -10.08
CA GLY A 125 14.08 1.26 -10.29
C GLY A 125 14.98 1.23 -11.54
N GLY A 126 14.67 2.03 -12.56
CA GLY A 126 15.44 2.15 -13.80
C GLY A 126 16.63 3.12 -13.74
N VAL A 127 16.82 3.86 -12.65
CA VAL A 127 17.98 4.76 -12.44
C VAL A 127 19.14 4.04 -11.71
N ALA A 128 18.97 2.75 -11.41
CA ALA A 128 19.97 1.90 -10.77
C ALA A 128 20.72 0.98 -11.76
N ALA A 129 20.94 1.43 -13.00
CA ALA A 129 21.77 0.74 -14.00
C ALA A 129 22.85 1.69 -14.54
#